data_AF-G5C958-F1
#
_entry.id   AF-G5C958-F1
#
_cell.length_a   1.000
_cell.length_b   1.000
_cell.length_c   1.000
_cell.angle_alpha   90.00
_cell.angle_beta   90.00
_cell.angle_gamma   90.00
#
_symmetry.space_group_name_H-M   'P 1'
#
loop_
_entity.id
_entity.type
_entity.pdbx_description
1 polymer ?
#
loop_
_entity_poly.entity_id
_entity_poly.type
_entity_poly.pdbx_seq_one_letter_code
_entity_poly.pdbx_strand_id
1 'polypeptide(L)'
;VLNRTVVKEVEFGMCTVTCGVGFREVILTNGCPGGESKCIVRVEECRGPVDCGWGQPISESLQSVRLACIHTSPVNRFKYIWKRLRPDQQPIILPNDSAILEVRRDVHPRAFECDTLDSNEVVASVRFTVYTVNEMQMRSSQPDIDIALVFVLTIEVIACIFIIFILIFIIIKWVVLKASWGGKGSRAEILSDVSSMKYKDSTSLDQAPAEIPRLEDNTLSEWNE
;
A
#
# COMPACT_ATOMS: atom_id res chain seq x y z
N VAL A 1 23.50 -62.28 -12.10
CA VAL A 1 23.27 -61.04 -11.32
C VAL A 1 22.34 -60.16 -12.12
N LEU A 2 21.05 -60.15 -11.76
CA LEU A 2 20.04 -59.35 -12.46
C LEU A 2 20.24 -57.90 -12.02
N ASN A 3 20.65 -57.03 -12.94
CA ASN A 3 20.90 -55.62 -12.69
C ASN A 3 19.53 -54.93 -12.47
N ARG A 4 18.98 -55.09 -11.25
CA ARG A 4 17.68 -54.56 -10.86
C ARG A 4 17.88 -53.06 -10.64
N THR A 5 17.61 -52.26 -11.67
CA THR A 5 17.53 -50.80 -11.55
C THR A 5 16.43 -50.50 -10.54
N VAL A 6 16.81 -50.27 -9.29
CA VAL A 6 15.91 -49.77 -8.26
C VAL A 6 15.43 -48.41 -8.75
N VAL A 7 14.16 -48.34 -9.14
CA VAL A 7 13.51 -47.08 -9.49
C VAL A 7 13.47 -46.26 -8.21
N LYS A 8 14.37 -45.30 -8.10
CA LYS A 8 14.38 -44.36 -6.97
C LYS A 8 13.15 -43.47 -7.11
N GLU A 9 12.39 -43.34 -6.03
CA GLU A 9 11.27 -42.39 -5.98
C GLU A 9 11.84 -40.97 -5.96
N VAL A 10 11.32 -40.14 -6.86
CA VAL A 10 11.79 -38.77 -7.09
C VAL A 10 10.57 -37.87 -7.06
N GLU A 11 10.65 -36.82 -6.26
CA GLU A 11 9.70 -35.71 -6.22
C GLU A 11 10.27 -34.50 -6.96
N PHE A 12 9.38 -33.72 -7.57
CA PHE A 12 9.75 -32.46 -8.22
C PHE A 12 9.35 -31.30 -7.33
N GLY A 13 10.30 -30.42 -7.05
CA GLY A 13 10.04 -29.14 -6.41
C GLY A 13 9.20 -28.22 -7.30
N MET A 14 8.77 -27.10 -6.72
CA MET A 14 8.06 -26.06 -7.46
C MET A 14 8.99 -25.40 -8.48
N CYS A 15 8.41 -24.95 -9.59
CA CYS A 15 9.14 -24.16 -10.58
C CYS A 15 9.46 -22.78 -10.00
N THR A 16 10.68 -22.28 -10.22
CA THR A 16 11.11 -20.95 -9.75
C THR A 16 10.35 -19.81 -10.42
N VAL A 17 9.62 -20.09 -11.49
CA VAL A 17 8.83 -19.11 -12.25
C VAL A 17 7.36 -19.49 -12.27
N THR A 18 6.51 -18.48 -12.31
CA THR A 18 5.05 -18.62 -12.48
C THR A 18 4.64 -18.72 -13.94
N CYS A 19 5.49 -18.26 -14.86
CA CYS A 19 5.30 -18.31 -16.31
C CYS A 19 6.65 -18.39 -17.03
N GLY A 20 6.66 -18.80 -18.28
CA GLY A 20 7.87 -18.90 -19.08
C GLY A 20 8.78 -20.06 -18.69
N VAL A 21 10.10 -19.86 -18.80
CA VAL A 21 11.11 -20.88 -18.50
C VAL A 21 11.74 -20.60 -17.14
N GLY A 22 11.92 -21.63 -16.33
CA GLY A 22 12.59 -21.55 -15.04
C GLY A 22 13.29 -22.85 -14.67
N PHE A 23 13.65 -22.97 -13.39
CA PHE A 23 14.31 -24.16 -12.87
C PHE A 23 13.50 -24.74 -11.72
N ARG A 24 13.61 -26.05 -11.50
CA ARG A 24 13.04 -26.72 -10.33
C ARG A 24 14.02 -27.73 -9.79
N GLU A 25 13.95 -27.94 -8.49
CA GLU A 25 14.74 -28.94 -7.81
C GLU A 25 14.13 -30.33 -8.05
N VAL A 26 15.02 -31.32 -8.18
CA VAL A 26 14.65 -32.73 -8.22
C VAL A 26 15.11 -33.35 -6.92
N ILE A 27 14.14 -33.86 -6.16
CA ILE A 27 14.32 -34.28 -4.77
C ILE A 27 14.18 -35.79 -4.70
N LEU A 28 15.18 -36.45 -4.14
CA LEU A 28 15.14 -37.87 -3.85
C LEU A 28 14.43 -38.06 -2.50
N THR A 29 13.48 -39.00 -2.43
CA THR A 29 12.74 -39.29 -1.18
C THR A 29 13.28 -40.52 -0.44
N ASN A 30 14.23 -41.25 -1.03
CA ASN A 30 14.85 -42.41 -0.41
C ASN A 30 16.26 -42.66 -0.96
N GLY A 31 17.19 -43.05 -0.09
CA GLY A 31 18.58 -43.33 -0.45
C GLY A 31 19.47 -42.10 -0.49
N CYS A 32 19.14 -41.08 0.30
CA CYS A 32 19.98 -39.91 0.52
C CYS A 32 21.20 -40.25 1.38
N PRO A 33 22.37 -39.63 1.10
CA PRO A 33 23.54 -39.77 1.95
C PRO A 33 23.25 -39.23 3.36
N GLY A 34 23.87 -39.82 4.38
CA GLY A 34 23.70 -39.36 5.78
C GLY A 34 22.37 -39.74 6.45
N GLY A 35 21.50 -40.51 5.78
CA GLY A 35 20.22 -40.95 6.36
C GLY A 35 19.12 -39.88 6.34
N GLU A 36 19.32 -38.82 5.54
CA GLU A 36 18.29 -37.80 5.31
C GLU A 36 17.05 -38.42 4.64
N SER A 37 15.86 -37.91 5.01
CA SER A 37 14.60 -38.36 4.42
C SER A 37 14.36 -37.80 3.02
N LYS A 38 14.90 -36.62 2.71
CA LYS A 38 14.83 -35.99 1.40
C LYS A 38 16.12 -35.21 1.11
N CYS A 39 16.61 -35.28 -0.13
CA CYS A 39 17.80 -34.55 -0.56
C CYS A 39 17.69 -34.11 -2.02
N ILE A 40 18.25 -32.94 -2.35
CA ILE A 40 18.27 -32.41 -3.71
C ILE A 40 19.38 -33.12 -4.49
N VAL A 41 19.03 -33.75 -5.60
CA VAL A 41 19.99 -34.53 -6.41
C VAL A 41 20.38 -33.84 -7.71
N ARG A 42 19.52 -32.96 -8.24
CA ARG A 42 19.79 -32.14 -9.42
C ARG A 42 18.78 -31.01 -9.53
N VAL A 43 19.09 -30.06 -10.41
CA VAL A 43 18.17 -29.02 -10.86
C VAL A 43 17.84 -29.29 -12.31
N GLU A 44 16.55 -29.22 -12.65
CA GLU A 44 16.05 -29.38 -14.02
C GLU A 44 15.30 -28.14 -14.48
N GLU A 45 15.25 -27.92 -15.79
CA GLU A 45 14.42 -26.87 -16.37
C GLU A 45 12.94 -27.23 -16.26
N CYS A 46 12.12 -26.24 -15.95
CA CYS A 46 10.66 -26.34 -15.94
C CYS A 46 10.06 -25.25 -16.82
N ARG A 47 8.88 -25.54 -17.38
CA ARG A 47 8.11 -24.62 -18.20
C ARG A 47 6.79 -24.32 -17.51
N GLY A 48 6.51 -23.03 -17.34
CA GLY A 48 5.20 -22.52 -16.98
C GLY A 48 4.37 -22.16 -18.22
N PRO A 49 3.22 -21.49 -18.03
CA PRO A 49 2.44 -20.92 -19.12
C PRO A 49 3.26 -19.95 -19.98
N VAL A 50 2.99 -19.93 -21.28
CA VAL A 50 3.67 -19.03 -22.24
C VAL A 50 3.26 -17.57 -22.02
N ASP A 51 1.97 -17.30 -21.77
CA ASP A 51 1.50 -15.94 -21.50
C ASP A 51 1.85 -15.53 -20.07
N CYS A 52 2.78 -14.58 -19.95
CA CYS A 52 3.21 -14.00 -18.69
C CYS A 52 2.44 -12.73 -18.33
N GLY A 53 1.47 -12.32 -19.15
CA GLY A 53 0.66 -11.14 -18.92
C GLY A 53 1.44 -9.84 -19.03
N TRP A 54 1.10 -8.88 -18.18
CA TRP A 54 1.69 -7.54 -18.16
C TRP A 54 2.88 -7.49 -17.21
N GLY A 55 4.06 -7.21 -17.75
CA GLY A 55 5.31 -7.06 -17.01
C GLY A 55 5.57 -5.61 -16.57
N GLN A 56 6.52 -5.47 -15.65
CA GLN A 56 7.04 -4.18 -15.20
C GLN A 56 8.36 -3.86 -15.93
N PRO A 57 8.60 -2.61 -16.36
CA PRO A 57 9.89 -2.21 -16.93
C PRO A 57 11.06 -2.41 -15.96
N ILE A 58 12.25 -2.69 -16.50
CA ILE A 58 13.49 -2.82 -15.73
C ILE A 58 13.86 -1.48 -15.09
N SER A 59 13.69 -0.40 -15.86
CA SER A 59 13.98 0.95 -15.41
C SER A 59 13.13 1.95 -16.18
N GLU A 60 12.64 2.96 -15.48
CA GLU A 60 11.82 4.02 -16.04
C GLU A 60 12.45 5.38 -15.70
N SER A 61 12.79 6.17 -16.72
CA SER A 61 13.16 7.58 -16.55
C SER A 61 12.00 8.48 -17.00
N LEU A 62 12.16 9.79 -17.18
CA LEU A 62 11.13 10.61 -17.86
C LEU A 62 11.21 10.46 -19.40
N GLN A 63 12.40 10.24 -19.95
CA GLN A 63 12.63 10.28 -21.40
C GLN A 63 12.56 8.89 -22.05
N SER A 64 13.06 7.86 -21.37
CA SER A 64 13.09 6.49 -21.86
C SER A 64 12.70 5.45 -20.81
N VAL A 65 12.31 4.28 -21.32
CA VAL A 65 11.93 3.08 -20.58
C VAL A 65 12.73 1.91 -21.11
N ARG A 66 13.25 1.07 -20.21
CA ARG A 66 13.94 -0.18 -20.57
C ARG A 66 13.04 -1.36 -20.22
N LEU A 67 12.70 -2.16 -21.23
CA LEU A 67 11.85 -3.34 -21.13
C LEU A 67 12.71 -4.60 -21.29
N ALA A 68 12.42 -5.66 -20.56
CA ALA A 68 13.12 -6.96 -20.67
C ALA A 68 12.16 -8.06 -21.08
N CYS A 69 12.60 -8.93 -21.98
CA CYS A 69 11.96 -10.21 -22.22
C CYS A 69 12.27 -11.20 -21.09
N ILE A 70 11.36 -12.14 -20.85
CA ILE A 70 11.55 -13.20 -19.87
C ILE A 70 12.51 -14.24 -20.44
N HIS A 71 13.57 -14.54 -19.71
CA HIS A 71 14.58 -15.50 -20.13
C HIS A 71 15.31 -16.08 -18.92
N THR A 72 15.96 -17.22 -19.12
CA THR A 72 16.89 -17.82 -18.15
C THR A 72 18.32 -17.71 -18.66
N SER A 73 19.30 -18.02 -17.81
CA SER A 73 20.70 -18.09 -18.22
C SER A 73 20.97 -19.40 -18.97
N PRO A 74 21.76 -19.39 -20.07
CA PRO A 74 22.39 -18.23 -20.69
C PRO A 74 21.50 -17.52 -21.73
N VAL A 75 21.57 -16.19 -21.77
CA VAL A 75 20.69 -15.31 -22.57
C VAL A 75 20.78 -15.60 -24.08
N ASN A 76 21.96 -15.96 -24.58
CA ASN A 76 22.23 -16.22 -25.99
C ASN A 76 21.56 -17.49 -26.56
N ARG A 77 20.95 -18.31 -25.71
CA ARG A 77 20.16 -19.48 -26.13
C ARG A 77 18.85 -19.07 -26.82
N PHE A 78 18.30 -17.94 -26.43
CA PHE A 78 16.98 -17.51 -26.85
C PHE A 78 17.04 -16.53 -28.01
N LYS A 79 15.96 -16.50 -28.79
CA LYS A 79 15.69 -15.43 -29.76
C LYS A 79 14.56 -14.56 -29.23
N TYR A 80 14.65 -13.26 -29.46
CA TYR A 80 13.66 -12.30 -28.98
C TYR A 80 12.97 -11.62 -30.15
N ILE A 81 11.64 -11.57 -30.11
CA ILE A 81 10.85 -10.86 -31.11
C ILE A 81 10.08 -9.77 -30.38
N TRP A 82 10.47 -8.52 -30.60
CA TRP A 82 9.74 -7.38 -30.10
C TRP A 82 8.65 -6.96 -31.07
N LYS A 83 7.48 -6.66 -30.53
CA LYS A 83 6.33 -6.17 -31.27
C LYS A 83 5.80 -4.91 -30.62
N ARG A 84 5.39 -3.94 -31.44
CA ARG A 84 4.57 -2.81 -31.00
C ARG A 84 3.10 -3.15 -31.26
N LEU A 85 2.32 -3.23 -30.19
CA LEU A 85 0.89 -3.48 -30.25
C LEU A 85 0.17 -2.20 -30.69
N ARG A 86 -0.83 -2.33 -31.56
CA ARG A 86 -1.72 -1.25 -31.96
C ARG A 86 -3.16 -1.68 -31.69
N PRO A 87 -4.02 -0.77 -31.22
CA PRO A 87 -5.45 -1.04 -31.14
C PRO A 87 -5.98 -1.44 -32.52
N ASP A 88 -6.77 -2.51 -32.58
CA ASP A 88 -7.54 -2.96 -33.75
C ASP A 88 -6.72 -3.22 -35.03
N GLN A 89 -5.40 -3.36 -34.90
CA GLN A 89 -4.48 -3.57 -36.02
C GLN A 89 -3.46 -4.64 -35.68
N GLN A 90 -2.88 -5.24 -36.72
CA GLN A 90 -1.81 -6.22 -36.52
C GLN A 90 -0.61 -5.56 -35.80
N PRO A 91 0.02 -6.31 -34.87
CA PRO A 91 1.22 -5.85 -34.19
C PRO A 91 2.35 -5.65 -35.19
N ILE A 92 3.14 -4.60 -34.98
CA ILE A 92 4.30 -4.29 -35.83
C ILE A 92 5.52 -4.93 -35.21
N ILE A 93 6.16 -5.85 -35.93
CA ILE A 93 7.44 -6.44 -35.51
C ILE A 93 8.53 -5.38 -35.60
N LEU A 94 9.28 -5.21 -34.52
CA LEU A 94 10.40 -4.30 -34.42
C LEU A 94 11.69 -5.01 -34.85
N PRO A 95 12.68 -4.27 -35.38
CA PRO A 95 13.96 -4.84 -35.81
C PRO A 95 14.88 -5.23 -34.65
N ASN A 96 14.55 -4.87 -33.40
CA ASN A 96 15.37 -5.22 -32.24
C ASN A 96 15.15 -6.70 -31.89
N ASP A 97 16.26 -7.45 -31.83
CA ASP A 97 16.33 -8.88 -31.54
C ASP A 97 17.00 -9.17 -30.18
N SER A 98 17.33 -8.14 -29.41
CA SER A 98 17.94 -8.28 -28.09
C SER A 98 16.92 -8.50 -26.98
N ALA A 99 17.36 -9.08 -25.87
CA ALA A 99 16.53 -9.33 -24.68
C ALA A 99 15.99 -8.04 -24.03
N ILE A 100 16.58 -6.88 -24.36
CA ILE A 100 16.25 -5.58 -23.76
C ILE A 100 15.88 -4.58 -24.85
N LEU A 101 14.69 -3.98 -24.74
CA LEU A 101 14.27 -2.90 -25.61
C LEU A 101 14.25 -1.59 -24.85
N GLU A 102 15.04 -0.62 -25.30
CA GLU A 102 14.93 0.77 -24.84
C GLU A 102 13.96 1.54 -25.74
N VAL A 103 12.93 2.10 -25.13
CA VAL A 103 11.86 2.84 -25.80
C VAL A 103 11.87 4.28 -25.30
N ARG A 104 11.86 5.24 -26.21
CA ARG A 104 11.61 6.65 -25.87
C ARG A 104 10.12 6.89 -25.66
N ARG A 105 9.77 7.66 -24.63
CA ARG A 105 8.38 8.07 -24.43
C ARG A 105 7.92 8.96 -25.57
N ASP A 106 6.67 8.76 -25.93
CA ASP A 106 6.00 9.53 -26.97
C ASP A 106 4.79 10.26 -26.36
N VAL A 107 4.11 11.05 -27.17
CA VAL A 107 2.93 11.83 -26.77
C VAL A 107 1.75 10.94 -26.39
N HIS A 108 1.71 9.70 -26.91
CA HIS A 108 0.65 8.74 -26.66
C HIS A 108 1.19 7.47 -26.00
N PRO A 109 0.42 6.83 -25.10
CA PRO A 109 0.82 5.58 -24.49
C PRO A 109 0.93 4.49 -25.56
N ARG A 110 1.92 3.62 -25.41
CA ARG A 110 2.19 2.54 -26.36
C ARG A 110 2.34 1.22 -25.64
N ALA A 111 1.81 0.16 -26.24
CA ALA A 111 1.99 -1.19 -25.74
C ALA A 111 3.01 -1.95 -26.58
N PHE A 112 3.85 -2.72 -25.91
CA PHE A 112 4.88 -3.57 -26.51
C PHE A 112 4.69 -5.01 -26.02
N GLU A 113 5.01 -5.97 -26.88
CA GLU A 113 5.01 -7.39 -26.55
C GLU A 113 6.40 -7.93 -26.90
N CYS A 114 6.98 -8.71 -26.00
CA CYS A 114 8.16 -9.51 -26.32
C CYS A 114 7.82 -10.99 -26.26
N ASP A 115 8.12 -11.69 -27.35
CA ASP A 115 8.17 -13.14 -27.36
C ASP A 115 9.62 -13.60 -27.21
N THR A 116 9.84 -14.50 -26.26
CA THR A 116 11.07 -15.27 -26.11
C THR A 116 10.88 -16.63 -26.77
N LEU A 117 11.76 -16.95 -27.71
CA LEU A 117 11.74 -18.20 -28.45
C LEU A 117 12.92 -19.07 -28.05
N ASP A 118 12.64 -20.34 -27.79
CA ASP A 118 13.65 -21.39 -27.65
C ASP A 118 13.50 -22.35 -28.84
N SER A 119 14.54 -22.50 -29.65
CA SER A 119 14.50 -23.36 -30.83
C SER A 119 13.31 -23.09 -31.78
N ASN A 120 12.94 -21.80 -31.93
CA ASN A 120 11.80 -21.28 -32.69
C ASN A 120 10.40 -21.59 -32.09
N GLU A 121 10.32 -22.16 -30.89
CA GLU A 121 9.07 -22.29 -30.13
C GLU A 121 8.94 -21.10 -29.16
N VAL A 122 7.79 -20.44 -29.11
CA VAL A 122 7.55 -19.37 -28.14
C VAL A 122 7.41 -19.98 -26.74
N VAL A 123 8.35 -19.69 -25.86
CA VAL A 123 8.39 -20.24 -24.49
C VAL A 123 7.90 -19.24 -23.45
N ALA A 124 7.93 -17.94 -23.74
CA ALA A 124 7.38 -16.89 -22.90
C ALA A 124 6.94 -15.71 -23.77
N SER A 125 5.86 -15.05 -23.39
CA SER A 125 5.36 -13.82 -24.00
C SER A 125 4.95 -12.84 -22.90
N VAL A 126 5.50 -11.63 -22.93
CA VAL A 126 5.25 -10.59 -21.91
C VAL A 126 4.89 -9.27 -22.58
N ARG A 127 3.90 -8.57 -22.01
CA ARG A 127 3.41 -7.28 -22.50
C ARG A 127 3.79 -6.14 -21.58
N PHE A 128 4.01 -4.96 -22.14
CA PHE A 128 4.37 -3.76 -21.41
C PHE A 128 3.58 -2.57 -21.92
N THR A 129 3.14 -1.71 -21.00
CA THR A 129 2.57 -0.40 -21.33
C THR A 129 3.59 0.67 -21.01
N VAL A 130 4.00 1.43 -22.02
CA VAL A 130 4.84 2.60 -21.88
C VAL A 130 3.92 3.82 -21.83
N TYR A 131 3.75 4.36 -20.63
CA TYR A 131 2.96 5.56 -20.36
C TYR A 131 3.67 6.83 -20.84
N THR A 132 2.91 7.90 -20.99
CA THR A 132 3.40 9.22 -21.39
C THR A 132 4.13 9.93 -20.26
N VAL A 133 4.86 11.01 -20.58
CA VAL A 133 5.59 11.81 -19.57
C VAL A 133 4.63 12.39 -18.53
N ASN A 134 3.46 12.88 -18.95
CA ASN A 134 2.47 13.50 -18.06
C ASN A 134 1.88 12.50 -17.06
N GLU A 135 1.57 11.29 -17.52
CA GLU A 135 1.07 10.21 -16.65
C GLU A 135 2.13 9.77 -15.63
N MET A 136 3.39 9.67 -16.05
CA MET A 136 4.49 9.38 -15.13
C MET A 136 4.70 10.50 -14.13
N GLN A 137 4.59 11.77 -14.55
CA GLN A 137 4.71 12.89 -13.65
C GLN A 137 3.60 12.85 -12.60
N MET A 138 2.34 12.64 -13.00
CA MET A 138 1.21 12.46 -12.09
C MET A 138 1.44 11.31 -11.09
N ARG A 139 1.92 10.16 -11.57
CA ARG A 139 2.23 9.00 -10.72
C ARG A 139 3.41 9.25 -9.78
N SER A 140 4.42 10.00 -10.22
CA SER A 140 5.59 10.36 -9.39
C SER A 140 5.30 11.47 -8.38
N SER A 141 4.38 12.39 -8.73
CA SER A 141 3.90 13.46 -7.85
C SER A 141 2.85 12.99 -6.85
N GLN A 142 2.47 11.71 -6.94
CA GLN A 142 1.92 10.96 -5.83
C GLN A 142 3.12 10.33 -5.11
N PRO A 143 3.88 11.06 -4.27
CA PRO A 143 4.83 10.37 -3.44
C PRO A 143 4.01 9.41 -2.58
N ASP A 144 4.46 8.16 -2.46
CA ASP A 144 4.08 7.26 -1.37
C ASP A 144 4.60 7.86 -0.05
N ILE A 145 4.18 9.09 0.27
CA ILE A 145 4.13 9.56 1.64
C ILE A 145 3.03 8.69 2.21
N ASP A 146 3.40 7.72 3.04
CA ASP A 146 2.48 6.85 3.73
C ASP A 146 1.45 7.74 4.43
N ILE A 147 0.29 7.89 3.77
CA ILE A 147 -0.73 8.85 4.15
C ILE A 147 -1.17 8.54 5.58
N ALA A 148 -1.19 7.25 5.93
CA ALA A 148 -1.44 6.78 7.28
C ALA A 148 -0.38 7.28 8.28
N LEU A 149 0.91 7.20 7.95
CA LEU A 149 1.98 7.72 8.81
C LEU A 149 1.84 9.23 9.05
N VAL A 150 1.51 10.00 8.01
CA VAL A 150 1.27 11.44 8.16
C VAL A 150 0.04 11.73 9.00
N PHE A 151 -1.05 10.99 8.83
CA PHE A 151 -2.23 11.12 9.68
C PHE A 151 -1.93 10.78 11.14
N VAL A 152 -1.19 9.72 11.41
CA VAL A 152 -0.79 9.35 12.78
C VAL A 152 0.07 10.43 13.40
N LEU A 153 1.10 10.90 12.70
CA LEU A 153 1.99 11.96 13.19
C LEU A 153 1.25 13.28 13.43
N THR A 154 0.33 13.66 12.54
CA THR A 154 -0.45 14.90 12.70
C THR A 154 -1.44 14.81 13.86
N ILE A 155 -2.14 13.69 14.02
CA ILE A 155 -3.05 13.47 15.16
C ILE A 155 -2.28 13.48 16.49
N GLU A 156 -1.10 12.85 16.55
CA GLU A 156 -0.25 12.83 17.74
C GLU A 156 0.21 14.23 18.14
N VAL A 157 0.70 15.03 17.19
CA VAL A 157 1.11 16.42 17.46
C VAL A 157 -0.06 17.25 17.97
N ILE A 158 -1.24 17.12 17.36
CA ILE A 158 -2.45 17.83 17.80
C ILE A 158 -2.83 17.40 19.23
N ALA A 159 -2.83 16.10 19.53
CA ALA A 159 -3.12 15.59 20.86
C ALA A 159 -2.13 16.10 21.92
N CYS A 160 -0.83 16.14 21.61
CA CYS A 160 0.19 16.70 22.48
C CYS A 160 -0.07 18.18 22.79
N ILE A 161 -0.44 18.97 21.77
CA ILE A 161 -0.78 20.39 21.95
C ILE A 161 -1.99 20.54 22.89
N PHE A 162 -3.04 19.73 22.71
CA PHE A 162 -4.22 19.75 23.59
C PHE A 162 -3.86 19.42 25.05
N ILE A 163 -2.99 18.42 25.28
CA ILE A 163 -2.54 18.06 26.63
C ILE A 163 -1.79 19.24 27.28
N ILE A 164 -0.90 19.90 26.54
CA ILE A 164 -0.17 21.07 27.03
C ILE A 164 -1.14 22.19 27.44
N PHE A 165 -2.16 22.47 26.62
CA PHE A 165 -3.18 23.46 26.97
C PHE A 165 -3.92 23.09 28.27
N ILE A 166 -4.35 21.84 28.43
CA ILE A 166 -5.01 21.36 29.65
C ILE A 166 -4.11 21.56 30.88
N LEU A 167 -2.82 21.21 30.79
CA LEU A 167 -1.86 21.40 31.88
C LEU A 167 -1.71 22.89 32.25
N ILE A 168 -1.64 23.78 31.26
CA ILE A 168 -1.59 25.23 31.50
C ILE A 168 -2.87 25.69 32.22
N PHE A 169 -4.05 25.26 31.79
CA PHE A 169 -5.31 25.61 32.46
C PHE A 169 -5.36 25.12 33.91
N ILE A 170 -4.87 23.91 34.18
CA ILE A 170 -4.78 23.36 35.54
C ILE A 170 -3.85 24.24 36.39
N ILE A 171 -2.68 24.64 35.87
CA ILE A 171 -1.74 25.51 36.58
C ILE A 171 -2.37 26.87 36.87
N ILE A 172 -3.04 27.49 35.88
CA ILE A 172 -3.71 28.78 36.06
C ILE A 172 -4.80 28.67 37.13
N LYS A 173 -5.66 27.65 37.04
CA LYS A 173 -6.73 27.42 38.03
C LYS A 173 -6.15 27.15 39.41
N TRP A 174 -5.07 26.39 39.51
CA TRP A 174 -4.35 26.14 40.75
C TRP A 174 -3.78 27.42 41.37
N VAL A 175 -3.16 28.29 40.59
CA VAL A 175 -2.64 29.59 41.06
C VAL A 175 -3.78 30.49 41.53
N VAL A 176 -4.90 30.54 40.82
CA VAL A 176 -6.09 31.31 41.22
C VAL A 176 -6.71 30.76 42.51
N LEU A 177 -6.82 29.44 42.63
CA LEU A 177 -7.31 28.79 43.86
C LEU A 177 -6.37 29.05 45.04
N LYS A 178 -5.05 28.99 44.83
CA LYS A 178 -4.04 29.25 45.87
C LYS A 178 -4.02 30.72 46.30
N ALA A 179 -4.23 31.66 45.39
CA ALA A 179 -4.40 33.08 45.72
C ALA A 179 -5.68 33.34 46.53
N SER A 180 -6.76 32.59 46.28
CA SER A 180 -8.02 32.73 47.02
C SER A 180 -7.99 32.14 48.43
N TRP A 181 -7.12 31.15 48.69
CA TRP A 181 -6.97 30.52 50.02
C TRP A 181 -5.93 31.21 50.91
N GLY A 182 -5.03 32.03 50.33
CA GLY A 182 -4.09 32.88 51.06
C GLY A 182 -4.70 34.15 51.67
N GLY A 183 -5.98 34.45 51.40
CA GLY A 183 -6.67 35.67 51.84
C GLY A 183 -7.97 35.45 52.60
N LYS A 184 -8.24 34.23 53.10
CA LYS A 184 -9.40 33.93 53.95
C LYS A 184 -8.95 33.44 55.34
N GLY A 185 -8.18 34.30 56.00
CA GLY A 185 -7.97 34.25 57.44
C GLY A 185 -7.97 35.68 57.96
N SER A 186 -8.89 35.99 58.89
CA SER A 186 -9.06 37.28 59.59
C SER A 186 -9.99 38.31 58.94
N ARG A 187 -11.27 38.29 59.35
CA ARG A 187 -11.89 39.27 60.26
C ARG A 187 -13.39 39.45 59.97
N ALA A 188 -14.18 38.83 60.84
CA ALA A 188 -15.55 39.20 61.12
C ALA A 188 -15.63 40.61 61.76
N GLU A 189 -16.78 41.25 61.60
CA GLU A 189 -17.31 42.37 62.40
C GLU A 189 -16.48 43.67 62.42
N ILE A 190 -16.98 44.71 61.72
CA ILE A 190 -17.46 45.95 62.35
C ILE A 190 -18.64 46.47 61.51
N LEU A 191 -19.81 46.39 62.13
CA LEU A 191 -21.03 47.16 61.92
C LEU A 191 -20.74 48.67 62.14
N SER A 192 -21.16 49.56 61.22
CA SER A 192 -22.04 50.71 61.54
C SER A 192 -21.94 51.86 60.52
N ASP A 193 -23.12 52.21 59.99
CA ASP A 193 -23.63 53.57 59.74
C ASP A 193 -23.32 54.37 58.46
N VAL A 194 -24.45 54.76 57.84
CA VAL A 194 -24.72 55.97 57.03
C VAL A 194 -24.34 55.96 55.53
N SER A 195 -25.26 55.49 54.69
CA SER A 195 -26.07 56.32 53.76
C SER A 195 -26.98 55.36 52.96
N SER A 196 -28.30 55.28 53.14
CA SER A 196 -29.37 56.28 53.13
C SER A 196 -29.58 56.96 51.77
N MET A 197 -30.75 56.65 51.17
CA MET A 197 -31.39 57.18 49.96
C MET A 197 -30.85 56.59 48.63
N LYS A 198 -31.60 55.76 47.91
CA LYS A 198 -32.98 56.01 47.44
C LYS A 198 -33.72 54.69 47.22
N TYR A 199 -34.93 54.63 47.76
CA TYR A 199 -35.88 53.53 47.71
C TYR A 199 -36.95 53.77 46.63
N LYS A 200 -37.35 52.68 45.96
CA LYS A 200 -38.66 52.28 45.39
C LYS A 200 -38.36 51.28 44.24
N ASP A 201 -38.54 49.96 44.33
CA ASP A 201 -39.64 49.10 44.82
C ASP A 201 -40.97 49.42 44.08
N SER A 202 -41.71 48.48 43.44
CA SER A 202 -41.89 47.04 43.70
C SER A 202 -42.78 46.36 42.62
N THR A 203 -42.79 45.01 42.62
CA THR A 203 -43.90 44.06 42.23
C THR A 203 -44.31 43.93 40.74
N SER A 204 -44.73 42.80 40.15
CA SER A 204 -45.30 41.49 40.56
C SER A 204 -45.27 40.52 39.34
N LEU A 205 -44.88 39.24 39.46
CA LEU A 205 -45.72 38.03 39.67
C LEU A 205 -46.52 37.51 38.44
N ASP A 206 -46.17 36.28 38.03
CA ASP A 206 -46.92 35.18 37.34
C ASP A 206 -47.67 35.37 36.00
N GLN A 207 -47.42 34.45 35.05
CA GLN A 207 -48.32 33.32 34.68
C GLN A 207 -47.87 32.64 33.36
N ALA A 208 -47.68 31.31 33.38
CA ALA A 208 -47.63 30.41 32.19
C ALA A 208 -49.06 30.28 31.56
N PRO A 209 -49.38 29.53 30.45
CA PRO A 209 -48.62 28.42 29.84
C PRO A 209 -48.73 28.20 28.29
N ALA A 210 -47.87 27.27 27.83
CA ALA A 210 -48.04 26.19 26.84
C ALA A 210 -48.68 26.40 25.45
N GLU A 211 -47.95 25.94 24.42
CA GLU A 211 -48.49 25.01 23.41
C GLU A 211 -47.36 24.14 22.78
N ILE A 212 -47.59 22.83 22.68
CA ILE A 212 -46.78 21.77 22.05
C ILE A 212 -47.55 21.32 20.78
N PRO A 213 -46.92 20.83 19.69
CA PRO A 213 -46.81 19.36 19.47
C PRO A 213 -45.47 18.96 18.78
N ARG A 214 -44.73 17.91 19.19
CA ARG A 214 -44.93 16.43 19.13
C ARG A 214 -44.44 15.79 17.81
N LEU A 215 -43.67 14.68 17.93
CA LEU A 215 -43.58 13.44 17.10
C LEU A 215 -42.11 12.91 17.05
N GLU A 216 -41.66 11.99 17.92
CA GLU A 216 -41.85 10.51 18.03
C GLU A 216 -40.84 9.66 17.21
N ASP A 217 -39.91 9.05 17.95
CA ASP A 217 -39.50 7.64 18.06
C ASP A 217 -39.22 6.69 16.88
N ASN A 218 -38.38 5.69 17.22
CA ASN A 218 -38.03 4.41 16.57
C ASN A 218 -36.92 4.46 15.50
N THR A 219 -35.96 3.52 15.39
CA THR A 219 -35.89 2.13 15.84
C THR A 219 -34.45 1.60 15.74
N LEU A 220 -34.22 0.56 16.54
CA LEU A 220 -33.07 -0.35 16.63
C LEU A 220 -32.98 -1.34 15.45
N SER A 221 -31.80 -1.53 14.84
CA SER A 221 -31.32 -2.75 14.09
C SER A 221 -29.87 -2.47 13.61
N GLU A 222 -28.81 -3.06 14.17
CA GLU A 222 -28.24 -4.38 13.83
C GLU A 222 -28.10 -4.61 12.33
N TRP A 223 -26.86 -4.55 11.79
CA TRP A 223 -26.35 -5.44 10.73
C TRP A 223 -24.82 -5.51 10.80
N ASN A 224 -24.32 -6.74 10.89
CA ASN A 224 -22.92 -7.14 10.75
C ASN A 224 -22.58 -7.27 9.26
N GLU A 225 -21.38 -6.81 8.86
CA GLU A 225 -20.45 -7.49 7.95
C GLU A 225 -19.05 -6.88 8.07
#